data_AF-A0A529KAS9-F1
#
_entry.id   AF-A0A529KAS9-F1
#
_cell.length_a   1.000
_cell.length_b   1.000
_cell.length_c   1.000
_cell.angle_alpha   90.00
_cell.angle_beta   90.00
_cell.angle_gamma   90.00
#
_symmetry.space_group_name_H-M   'P 1'
#
loop_
_entity.id
_entity.type
_entity.pdbx_description
1 polymer ?
#
loop_
_entity_poly.entity_id
_entity_poly.type
_entity_poly.pdbx_seq_one_letter_code
_entity_poly.pdbx_strand_id
1 'polypeptide(L)'
;MLTIRKRHASGTTAKEADHQPRVAVGEEGGVLGCAFSGNWTTRTVTLVDAEMRKIEKRSGFQTLALDLSHIEKMDTAGAWLIDRLVSAFEKKGVEIRLQGQSEIASILLGAVGDAVRREPDSGGTKPPNIIIRALEAVGRRVYEMRDDFLAAMNILGATIRGSQMKLGRGHAVNPAAIFNQIDRMGVGAIPVVVLMSAIVGAIVAQQGAYQLSYFGADIFVVDLVGVLILRELGVLMTAIMIAGRSGSAI
;
A
#
# COMPACT_ATOMS: atom_id res chain seq x y z
N MET A 1 9.33 -14.67 57.40
CA MET A 1 10.54 -14.97 56.61
C MET A 1 10.36 -14.32 55.23
N LEU A 2 11.19 -13.33 54.90
CA LEU A 2 11.57 -12.80 53.57
C LEU A 2 10.47 -12.23 52.64
N THR A 3 10.19 -10.92 52.70
CA THR A 3 10.79 -9.77 51.93
C THR A 3 10.17 -9.49 50.56
N ILE A 4 9.27 -8.50 50.57
CA ILE A 4 8.84 -7.68 49.43
C ILE A 4 10.05 -6.87 48.93
N ARG A 5 10.54 -7.16 47.73
CA ARG A 5 11.65 -6.42 47.11
C ARG A 5 11.09 -5.28 46.25
N LYS A 6 10.84 -4.13 46.88
CA LYS A 6 10.87 -2.83 46.17
C LYS A 6 12.31 -2.64 45.69
N ARG A 7 12.55 -2.70 44.37
CA ARG A 7 13.80 -2.22 43.77
C ARG A 7 13.48 -1.03 42.88
N HIS A 8 13.87 0.13 43.43
CA HIS A 8 14.20 1.38 42.78
C HIS A 8 14.37 1.31 41.25
N ALA A 9 13.41 1.90 40.53
CA ALA A 9 13.53 2.28 39.13
C ALA A 9 13.82 3.80 39.02
N SER A 10 14.97 4.24 39.56
CA SER A 10 15.43 5.64 39.44
C SER A 10 16.94 5.76 39.22
N GLY A 11 17.58 4.77 38.59
CA GLY A 11 19.03 4.77 38.38
C GLY A 11 19.51 4.97 36.93
N THR A 12 18.64 4.95 35.92
CA THR A 12 19.07 4.80 34.52
C THR A 12 19.10 6.09 33.70
N THR A 13 18.52 7.19 34.19
CA THR A 13 18.41 8.43 33.41
C THR A 13 19.70 9.25 33.32
N ALA A 14 20.71 9.00 34.16
CA ALA A 14 21.93 9.79 34.19
C ALA A 14 23.03 9.33 33.21
N LYS A 15 23.02 8.06 32.75
CA LYS A 15 24.04 7.51 31.83
C LYS A 15 23.67 7.57 30.35
N GLU A 16 22.38 7.67 30.01
CA GLU A 16 21.92 7.82 28.61
C GLU A 16 22.10 9.23 28.06
N ALA A 17 22.18 10.26 28.93
CA ALA A 17 22.32 11.66 28.52
C ALA A 17 23.70 11.99 27.91
N ASP A 18 24.72 11.18 28.22
CA ASP A 18 26.12 11.44 27.84
C ASP A 18 26.46 10.97 26.42
N HIS A 19 25.60 10.15 25.82
CA HIS A 19 25.83 9.54 24.51
C HIS A 19 24.85 10.05 23.43
N GLN A 20 24.05 11.08 23.75
CA GLN A 20 23.10 11.66 22.80
C GLN A 20 23.82 12.47 21.72
N PRO A 21 23.35 12.41 20.46
CA PRO A 21 23.94 13.19 19.38
C PRO A 21 23.74 14.67 19.66
N ARG A 22 24.80 15.46 19.49
CA ARG A 22 24.76 16.92 19.60
C ARG A 22 25.48 17.55 18.42
N VAL A 23 25.01 18.74 18.06
CA VAL A 23 25.60 19.59 17.03
C VAL A 23 25.93 20.92 17.67
N ALA A 24 27.21 21.26 17.74
CA ALA A 24 27.67 22.58 18.12
C ALA A 24 28.01 23.37 16.85
N VAL A 25 27.59 24.64 16.79
CA VAL A 25 27.79 25.51 15.63
C VAL A 25 28.52 26.76 16.09
N GLY A 26 29.63 27.07 15.44
CA GLY A 26 30.39 28.31 15.61
C GLY A 26 30.60 28.99 14.27
N GLU A 27 30.67 30.32 14.26
CA GLU A 27 30.95 31.10 13.06
C GLU A 27 32.10 32.06 13.36
N GLU A 28 33.22 31.89 12.66
CA GLU A 28 34.40 32.73 12.79
C GLU A 28 34.96 33.06 11.40
N GLY A 29 35.16 34.36 11.11
CA GLY A 29 35.88 34.81 9.93
C GLY A 29 35.32 34.35 8.57
N GLY A 30 33.99 34.16 8.46
CA GLY A 30 33.36 33.67 7.23
C GLY A 30 33.43 32.15 7.03
N VAL A 31 33.83 31.41 8.08
CA VAL A 31 33.79 29.95 8.16
C VAL A 31 32.69 29.54 9.13
N LEU A 32 31.79 28.65 8.70
CA LEU A 32 30.84 28.00 9.59
C LEU A 32 31.44 26.67 10.06
N GLY A 33 31.77 26.59 11.35
CA GLY A 33 32.24 25.37 12.00
C GLY A 33 31.07 24.59 12.61
N CYS A 34 30.92 23.33 12.25
CA CYS A 34 29.98 22.40 12.91
C CYS A 34 30.77 21.26 13.54
N ALA A 35 30.66 21.11 14.85
CA ALA A 35 31.23 19.98 15.58
C ALA A 35 30.13 18.98 15.96
N PHE A 36 30.35 17.72 15.59
CA PHE A 36 29.41 16.63 15.82
C PHE A 36 29.92 15.72 16.94
N SER A 37 29.06 15.43 17.92
CA SER A 37 29.42 14.55 19.03
C SER A 37 28.32 13.56 19.37
N GLY A 38 28.69 12.47 20.06
CA GLY A 38 27.79 11.43 20.55
C GLY A 38 27.47 10.33 19.53
N ASN A 39 26.35 9.63 19.72
CA ASN A 39 25.93 8.52 18.85
C ASN A 39 24.99 8.98 17.73
N TRP A 40 25.44 8.83 16.49
CA TRP A 40 24.73 9.19 15.26
C TRP A 40 24.14 7.95 14.58
N THR A 41 23.13 7.36 15.23
CA THR A 41 22.45 6.17 14.74
C THR A 41 20.99 6.47 14.42
N THR A 42 20.32 5.61 13.66
CA THR A 42 18.89 5.68 13.31
C THR A 42 18.00 5.91 14.53
N ARG A 43 18.40 5.40 15.71
CA ARG A 43 17.65 5.54 16.97
C ARG A 43 17.77 6.93 17.60
N THR A 44 18.83 7.66 17.31
CA THR A 44 19.21 8.89 18.02
C THR A 44 19.26 10.11 17.11
N VAL A 45 19.51 9.93 15.82
CA VAL A 45 19.72 10.99 14.83
C VAL A 45 18.50 11.91 14.66
N THR A 46 17.30 11.42 14.96
CA THR A 46 16.06 12.21 14.96
C THR A 46 16.11 13.41 15.92
N LEU A 47 16.88 13.30 17.02
CA LEU A 47 17.03 14.38 18.00
C LEU A 47 17.76 15.60 17.44
N VAL A 48 18.60 15.42 16.42
CA VAL A 48 19.42 16.47 15.81
C VAL A 48 18.97 16.87 14.39
N ASP A 49 18.03 16.14 13.76
CA ASP A 49 17.56 16.44 12.40
C ASP A 49 16.97 17.86 12.28
N ALA A 50 16.20 18.30 13.27
CA ALA A 50 15.60 19.64 13.26
C ALA A 50 16.66 20.76 13.33
N GLU A 51 17.70 20.59 14.14
CA GLU A 51 18.81 21.55 14.24
C GLU A 51 19.64 21.54 12.96
N MET A 52 19.93 20.38 12.40
CA MET A 52 20.65 20.24 11.12
C MET A 52 19.92 20.94 9.96
N ARG A 53 18.57 20.86 9.91
CA ARG A 53 17.76 21.61 8.93
C ARG A 53 17.80 23.13 9.13
N LYS A 54 17.97 23.60 10.37
CA LYS A 54 18.18 25.04 10.63
C LYS A 54 19.55 25.48 10.13
N ILE A 55 20.58 24.66 10.30
CA ILE A 55 21.93 24.91 9.81
C ILE A 55 21.93 24.96 8.28
N GLU A 56 21.27 24.01 7.61
CA GLU A 56 21.11 23.96 6.16
C GLU A 56 20.54 25.27 5.57
N LYS A 57 19.68 25.97 6.31
CA LYS A 57 19.07 27.25 5.88
C LYS A 57 19.98 28.46 6.07
N ARG A 58 21.09 28.34 6.80
CA ARG A 58 22.04 29.46 6.98
C ARG A 58 22.81 29.73 5.69
N SER A 59 23.27 30.97 5.56
CA SER A 59 23.99 31.51 4.40
C SER A 59 24.85 32.69 4.85
N GLY A 60 25.93 33.00 4.13
CA GLY A 60 26.81 34.14 4.42
C GLY A 60 28.28 33.77 4.70
N PHE A 61 28.62 32.49 4.66
CA PHE A 61 29.97 31.96 4.85
C PHE A 61 30.50 31.34 3.55
N GLN A 62 31.83 31.33 3.38
CA GLN A 62 32.51 30.80 2.19
C GLN A 62 33.01 29.36 2.39
N THR A 63 33.22 28.96 3.64
CA THR A 63 33.74 27.63 3.98
C THR A 63 32.88 27.00 5.08
N LEU A 64 32.57 25.71 4.93
CA LEU A 64 31.92 24.87 5.93
C LEU A 64 32.96 23.88 6.48
N ALA A 65 33.33 24.03 7.74
CA ALA A 65 34.22 23.10 8.44
C ALA A 65 33.38 22.14 9.29
N LEU A 66 33.52 20.84 9.05
CA LEU A 66 32.79 19.77 9.72
C LEU A 66 33.76 18.92 10.54
N ASP A 67 33.62 18.95 11.86
CA ASP A 67 34.43 18.13 12.78
C ASP A 67 33.65 16.90 13.25
N LEU A 68 34.18 15.73 12.90
CA LEU A 68 33.61 14.41 13.15
C LEU A 68 34.35 13.66 14.27
N SER A 69 35.35 14.29 14.91
CA SER A 69 36.27 13.63 15.86
C SER A 69 35.59 13.05 17.10
N HIS A 70 34.46 13.64 17.51
CA HIS A 70 33.75 13.28 18.74
C HIS A 70 32.53 12.38 18.49
N ILE A 71 32.39 11.82 17.28
CA ILE A 71 31.35 10.82 16.98
C ILE A 71 31.81 9.45 17.47
N GLU A 72 31.05 8.86 18.39
CA GLU A 72 31.37 7.54 18.94
C GLU A 72 30.89 6.39 18.06
N LYS A 73 29.68 6.52 17.49
CA LYS A 73 29.09 5.55 16.56
C LYS A 73 28.29 6.27 15.48
N MET A 74 28.39 5.76 14.25
CA MET A 74 27.63 6.26 13.12
C MET A 74 27.02 5.09 12.32
N ASP A 75 25.79 5.26 11.84
CA ASP A 75 25.15 4.34 10.88
C ASP A 75 24.70 5.07 9.61
N THR A 76 24.04 4.35 8.71
CA THR A 76 23.62 4.84 7.39
C THR A 76 22.74 6.09 7.48
N ALA A 77 21.90 6.20 8.51
CA ALA A 77 21.04 7.36 8.72
C ALA A 77 21.85 8.58 9.21
N GLY A 78 22.82 8.35 10.11
CA GLY A 78 23.76 9.38 10.55
C GLY A 78 24.63 9.92 9.42
N ALA A 79 25.23 9.01 8.62
CA ALA A 79 26.03 9.38 7.46
C ALA A 79 25.22 10.14 6.41
N TRP A 80 23.99 9.70 6.12
CA TRP A 80 23.09 10.40 5.20
C TRP A 80 22.79 11.83 5.64
N LEU A 81 22.63 12.07 6.95
CA LEU A 81 22.28 13.39 7.46
C LEU A 81 23.43 14.40 7.30
N ILE A 82 24.66 13.92 7.43
CA ILE A 82 25.88 14.69 7.21
C ILE A 82 26.11 14.91 5.71
N ASP A 83 25.98 13.86 4.89
CA ASP A 83 26.10 13.93 3.43
C ASP A 83 25.04 14.86 2.81
N ARG A 84 23.82 14.86 3.34
CA ARG A 84 22.75 15.81 2.97
C ARG A 84 23.16 17.25 3.25
N LEU A 85 23.75 17.53 4.42
CA LEU A 85 24.22 18.87 4.77
C LEU A 85 25.36 19.31 3.85
N VAL A 86 26.32 18.43 3.59
CA VAL A 86 27.43 18.66 2.65
C VAL A 86 26.87 18.96 1.27
N SER A 87 26.03 18.09 0.73
CA SER A 87 25.40 18.25 -0.59
C SER A 87 24.60 19.54 -0.73
N ALA A 88 23.89 19.97 0.32
CA ALA A 88 23.13 21.22 0.31
C ALA A 88 24.03 22.47 0.22
N PHE A 89 25.21 22.43 0.84
CA PHE A 89 26.18 23.53 0.80
C PHE A 89 27.09 23.50 -0.43
N GLU A 90 27.44 22.30 -0.94
CA GLU A 90 28.09 22.14 -2.24
C GLU A 90 27.23 22.76 -3.36
N LYS A 91 25.91 22.53 -3.35
CA LYS A 91 24.97 23.16 -4.29
C LYS A 91 24.91 24.69 -4.18
N LYS A 92 25.29 25.26 -3.03
CA LYS A 92 25.40 26.71 -2.80
C LYS A 92 26.79 27.27 -3.14
N GLY A 93 27.73 26.42 -3.56
CA GLY A 93 29.11 26.82 -3.91
C GLY A 93 30.01 27.10 -2.71
N VAL A 94 29.70 26.55 -1.53
CA VAL A 94 30.52 26.70 -0.31
C VAL A 94 31.60 25.63 -0.28
N GLU A 95 32.84 25.99 0.08
CA GLU A 95 33.95 25.04 0.21
C GLU A 95 33.74 24.15 1.45
N ILE A 96 33.76 22.82 1.29
CA ILE A 96 33.56 21.86 2.39
C ILE A 96 34.92 21.37 2.90
N ARG A 97 35.15 21.42 4.22
CA ARG A 97 36.32 20.82 4.89
C ARG A 97 35.85 19.85 5.96
N LEU A 98 36.18 18.57 5.81
CA LEU A 98 35.87 17.54 6.79
C LEU A 98 37.13 17.22 7.61
N GLN A 99 37.03 17.27 8.94
CA GLN A 99 38.10 16.94 9.89
C GLN A 99 37.63 15.85 10.86
N GLY A 100 38.57 15.07 11.40
CA GLY A 100 38.26 14.11 12.46
C GLY A 100 37.57 12.82 12.03
N GLN A 101 37.61 12.47 10.75
CA GLN A 101 36.94 11.26 10.25
C GLN A 101 37.63 10.00 10.78
N SER A 102 36.87 9.14 11.47
CA SER A 102 37.25 7.74 11.66
C SER A 102 37.27 7.02 10.30
N GLU A 103 38.12 6.00 10.14
CA GLU A 103 38.19 5.17 8.93
C GLU A 103 36.83 4.52 8.60
N ILE A 104 36.06 4.12 9.61
CA ILE A 104 34.72 3.57 9.42
C ILE A 104 33.75 4.65 8.94
N ALA A 105 33.90 5.87 9.45
CA ALA A 105 33.05 7.01 9.10
C ALA A 105 33.28 7.45 7.65
N SER A 106 34.53 7.47 7.17
CA SER A 106 34.85 7.87 5.79
C SER A 106 34.33 6.86 4.76
N ILE A 107 34.45 5.56 5.05
CA ILE A 107 33.90 4.49 4.19
C ILE A 107 32.37 4.63 4.10
N LEU A 108 31.71 4.85 5.24
CA LEU A 108 30.26 4.95 5.31
C LEU A 108 29.74 6.22 4.60
N LEU A 109 30.39 7.37 4.82
CA LEU A 109 30.06 8.62 4.13
C LEU A 109 30.27 8.51 2.62
N GLY A 110 31.35 7.88 2.17
CA GLY A 110 31.59 7.61 0.75
C GLY A 110 30.52 6.70 0.14
N ALA A 111 30.21 5.58 0.79
CA ALA A 111 29.21 4.63 0.31
C ALA A 111 27.79 5.23 0.24
N VAL A 112 27.41 6.04 1.24
CA VAL A 112 26.12 6.72 1.26
C VAL A 112 26.08 7.86 0.24
N GLY A 113 27.12 8.68 0.16
CA GLY A 113 27.21 9.76 -0.83
C GLY A 113 27.16 9.25 -2.27
N ASP A 114 27.81 8.12 -2.57
CA ASP A 114 27.73 7.46 -3.88
C ASP A 114 26.32 6.90 -4.16
N ALA A 115 25.64 6.36 -3.14
CA ALA A 115 24.28 5.86 -3.28
C ALA A 115 23.28 7.00 -3.52
N VAL A 116 23.41 8.13 -2.79
CA VAL A 116 22.57 9.32 -2.93
C VAL A 116 22.81 10.00 -4.28
N ARG A 117 24.06 10.11 -4.74
CA ARG A 117 24.38 10.64 -6.09
C ARG A 117 23.95 9.71 -7.23
N ARG A 118 23.82 8.41 -6.97
CA ARG A 118 23.30 7.41 -7.92
C ARG A 118 21.79 7.34 -7.99
N GLU A 119 21.06 7.88 -7.02
CA GLU A 119 19.65 8.17 -7.28
C GLU A 119 19.65 9.12 -8.48
N PRO A 120 19.10 8.68 -9.64
CA PRO A 120 18.93 9.60 -10.74
C PRO A 120 18.15 10.75 -10.14
N ASP A 121 18.62 11.97 -10.39
CA ASP A 121 17.89 13.18 -10.10
C ASP A 121 16.41 12.83 -10.23
N SER A 122 15.69 12.81 -9.11
CA SER A 122 14.25 13.02 -9.16
C SER A 122 14.06 14.48 -9.57
N GLY A 123 14.70 14.88 -10.66
CA GLY A 123 14.45 16.08 -11.40
C GLY A 123 13.00 15.93 -11.75
N GLY A 124 12.19 16.70 -11.03
CA GLY A 124 10.75 16.68 -11.16
C GLY A 124 10.46 16.70 -12.65
N THR A 125 10.03 15.55 -13.17
CA THR A 125 9.44 15.49 -14.49
C THR A 125 8.33 16.52 -14.40
N LYS A 126 8.49 17.62 -15.16
CA LYS A 126 7.51 18.72 -15.20
C LYS A 126 6.14 18.08 -15.20
N PRO A 127 5.23 18.49 -14.31
CA PRO A 127 3.96 17.80 -14.14
C PRO A 127 3.37 17.59 -15.53
N PRO A 128 3.18 16.32 -15.96
CA PRO A 128 2.77 16.05 -17.32
C PRO A 128 1.49 16.83 -17.60
N ASN A 129 1.34 17.28 -18.85
CA ASN A 129 0.12 17.98 -19.28
C ASN A 129 -1.12 17.23 -18.79
N ILE A 130 -2.18 17.94 -18.45
CA ILE A 130 -3.40 17.38 -17.82
C ILE A 130 -3.93 16.14 -18.58
N ILE A 131 -3.82 16.14 -19.91
CA ILE A 131 -4.19 15.02 -20.79
C ILE A 131 -3.31 13.79 -20.55
N ILE A 132 -1.99 13.96 -20.46
CA ILE A 132 -1.04 12.86 -20.20
C ILE A 132 -1.29 12.29 -18.81
N ARG A 133 -1.57 13.13 -17.81
CA ARG A 133 -1.91 12.68 -16.45
C ARG A 133 -3.22 11.89 -16.41
N ALA A 134 -4.23 12.30 -17.18
CA ALA A 134 -5.47 11.55 -17.31
C ALA A 134 -5.22 10.18 -17.97
N LEU A 135 -4.43 10.14 -19.04
CA LEU A 135 -4.08 8.90 -19.73
C LEU A 135 -3.23 7.98 -18.84
N GLU A 136 -2.32 8.55 -18.04
CA GLU A 136 -1.54 7.82 -17.05
C GLU A 136 -2.43 7.23 -15.95
N ALA A 137 -3.41 7.99 -15.45
CA ALA A 137 -4.36 7.50 -14.46
C ALA A 137 -5.19 6.32 -15.00
N VAL A 138 -5.66 6.42 -16.25
CA VAL A 138 -6.36 5.32 -16.93
C VAL A 138 -5.43 4.12 -17.10
N GLY A 139 -4.21 4.34 -17.60
CA GLY A 139 -3.22 3.28 -17.79
C GLY A 139 -2.92 2.54 -16.49
N ARG A 140 -2.65 3.28 -15.41
CA ARG A 140 -2.43 2.73 -14.08
C ARG A 140 -3.62 1.89 -13.61
N ARG A 141 -4.85 2.39 -13.79
CA ARG A 141 -6.08 1.64 -13.44
C ARG A 141 -6.23 0.34 -14.23
N VAL A 142 -5.86 0.34 -15.50
CA VAL A 142 -5.90 -0.86 -16.35
C VAL A 142 -4.87 -1.89 -15.89
N TYR A 143 -3.65 -1.46 -15.54
CA TYR A 143 -2.64 -2.36 -15.00
C TYR A 143 -3.03 -2.91 -13.63
N GLU A 144 -3.56 -2.08 -12.73
CA GLU A 144 -4.12 -2.52 -11.45
C GLU A 144 -5.22 -3.58 -11.65
N MET A 145 -6.18 -3.32 -12.55
CA MET A 145 -7.25 -4.27 -12.85
C MET A 145 -6.74 -5.60 -13.41
N ARG A 146 -5.70 -5.55 -14.26
CA ARG A 146 -5.04 -6.76 -14.78
C ARG A 146 -4.37 -7.55 -13.66
N ASP A 147 -3.66 -6.88 -12.78
CA ASP A 147 -2.95 -7.52 -11.67
C ASP A 147 -3.95 -8.14 -10.68
N ASP A 148 -5.05 -7.44 -10.37
CA ASP A 148 -6.18 -7.96 -9.58
C ASP A 148 -6.81 -9.21 -10.24
N PHE A 149 -7.04 -9.16 -11.55
CA PHE A 149 -7.58 -10.28 -12.31
C PHE A 149 -6.65 -11.50 -12.27
N LEU A 150 -5.34 -11.30 -12.45
CA LEU A 150 -4.34 -12.37 -12.33
C LEU A 150 -4.28 -12.94 -10.92
N ALA A 151 -4.41 -12.11 -9.88
CA ALA A 151 -4.49 -12.55 -8.50
C ALA A 151 -5.75 -13.41 -8.24
N ALA A 152 -6.91 -13.00 -8.75
CA ALA A 152 -8.15 -13.77 -8.66
C ALA A 152 -8.03 -15.14 -9.37
N MET A 153 -7.44 -15.16 -10.57
CA MET A 153 -7.15 -16.40 -11.30
C MET A 153 -6.20 -17.32 -10.54
N ASN A 154 -5.18 -16.76 -9.88
CA ASN A 154 -4.26 -17.52 -9.04
C ASN A 154 -4.96 -18.14 -7.83
N ILE A 155 -5.85 -17.41 -7.15
CA ILE A 155 -6.64 -17.94 -6.02
C ILE A 155 -7.55 -19.07 -6.48
N LEU A 156 -8.24 -18.90 -7.61
CA LEU A 156 -9.06 -19.96 -8.21
C LEU A 156 -8.21 -21.19 -8.54
N GLY A 157 -7.07 -21.00 -9.21
CA GLY A 157 -6.14 -22.09 -9.55
C GLY A 157 -5.59 -22.81 -8.32
N ALA A 158 -5.21 -22.06 -7.28
CA ALA A 158 -4.74 -22.62 -6.01
C ALA A 158 -5.83 -23.44 -5.30
N THR A 159 -7.08 -22.96 -5.33
CA THR A 159 -8.23 -23.66 -4.73
C THR A 159 -8.52 -24.97 -5.47
N ILE A 160 -8.54 -24.94 -6.80
CA ILE A 160 -8.75 -26.14 -7.63
C ILE A 160 -7.63 -27.15 -7.41
N ARG A 161 -6.36 -26.72 -7.51
CA ARG A 161 -5.18 -27.59 -7.32
C ARG A 161 -5.12 -28.16 -5.91
N GLY A 162 -5.41 -27.33 -4.89
CA GLY A 162 -5.46 -27.74 -3.49
C GLY A 162 -6.55 -28.79 -3.23
N SER A 163 -7.71 -28.66 -3.89
CA SER A 163 -8.78 -29.65 -3.84
C SER A 163 -8.38 -30.97 -4.53
N GLN A 164 -7.75 -30.90 -5.71
CA GLN A 164 -7.31 -32.09 -6.46
C GLN A 164 -6.21 -32.88 -5.73
N MET A 165 -5.22 -32.20 -5.14
CA MET A 165 -4.15 -32.86 -4.37
C MET A 165 -4.66 -33.64 -3.16
N LYS A 166 -5.81 -33.24 -2.61
CA LYS A 166 -6.42 -33.94 -1.49
C LYS A 166 -7.29 -35.12 -1.92
N LEU A 167 -7.76 -35.18 -3.17
CA LEU A 167 -8.79 -36.11 -3.68
C LEU A 167 -8.43 -37.62 -3.54
N GLY A 168 -7.18 -37.96 -3.24
CA GLY A 168 -6.70 -39.33 -2.97
C GLY A 168 -6.48 -39.68 -1.48
N ARG A 169 -6.69 -38.73 -0.55
CA ARG A 169 -6.61 -38.96 0.91
C ARG A 169 -8.02 -38.78 1.45
N GLY A 170 -8.58 -39.79 2.12
CA GLY A 170 -10.02 -39.98 2.40
C GLY A 170 -10.85 -38.85 3.05
N HIS A 171 -10.30 -37.66 3.31
CA HIS A 171 -10.98 -36.49 3.88
C HIS A 171 -10.68 -35.18 3.12
N ALA A 172 -10.71 -35.23 1.80
CA ALA A 172 -10.34 -34.11 0.94
C ALA A 172 -11.38 -32.98 0.87
N VAL A 173 -12.65 -33.36 0.76
CA VAL A 173 -13.77 -32.48 0.50
C VAL A 173 -14.85 -32.87 1.48
N ASN A 174 -15.34 -31.92 2.28
CA ASN A 174 -16.41 -32.17 3.24
C ASN A 174 -17.76 -32.04 2.53
N PRO A 175 -18.48 -33.13 2.22
CA PRO A 175 -19.75 -33.04 1.51
C PRO A 175 -20.78 -32.26 2.30
N ALA A 176 -20.77 -32.35 3.63
CA ALA A 176 -21.67 -31.59 4.50
C ALA A 176 -21.47 -30.08 4.36
N ALA A 177 -20.23 -29.62 4.14
CA ALA A 177 -19.95 -28.21 3.85
C ALA A 177 -20.52 -27.78 2.50
N ILE A 178 -20.43 -28.63 1.46
CA ILE A 178 -21.03 -28.36 0.15
C ILE A 178 -22.55 -28.26 0.26
N PHE A 179 -23.20 -29.23 0.92
CA PHE A 179 -24.66 -29.22 1.08
C PHE A 179 -25.15 -28.01 1.88
N ASN A 180 -24.46 -27.64 2.96
CA ASN A 180 -24.78 -26.42 3.71
C ASN A 180 -24.63 -25.17 2.84
N GLN A 181 -23.65 -25.12 1.94
CA GLN A 181 -23.48 -24.01 1.01
C GLN A 181 -24.56 -23.98 -0.09
N ILE A 182 -24.97 -25.15 -0.60
CA ILE A 182 -26.09 -25.27 -1.56
C ILE A 182 -27.41 -24.83 -0.91
N ASP A 183 -27.67 -25.26 0.33
CA ASP A 183 -28.87 -24.86 1.07
C ASP A 183 -28.88 -23.34 1.32
N ARG A 184 -27.77 -22.83 1.87
CA ARG A 184 -27.63 -21.40 2.14
C ARG A 184 -27.73 -20.56 0.89
N MET A 185 -27.04 -20.90 -0.20
CA MET A 185 -27.01 -20.07 -1.43
C MET A 185 -28.21 -20.30 -2.34
N GLY A 186 -28.56 -21.56 -2.59
CA GLY A 186 -29.59 -21.96 -3.55
C GLY A 186 -30.99 -21.96 -2.94
N VAL A 187 -31.22 -22.77 -1.90
CA VAL A 187 -32.56 -22.95 -1.31
C VAL A 187 -33.09 -21.63 -0.75
N GLY A 188 -32.23 -20.87 -0.07
CA GLY A 188 -32.60 -19.56 0.44
C GLY A 188 -32.84 -18.48 -0.64
N ALA A 189 -32.58 -18.73 -1.92
CA ALA A 189 -32.93 -17.82 -3.03
C ALA A 189 -34.27 -18.16 -3.70
N ILE A 190 -34.79 -19.40 -3.51
CA ILE A 190 -36.00 -19.90 -4.16
C ILE A 190 -37.21 -18.95 -3.99
N PRO A 191 -37.54 -18.46 -2.78
CA PRO A 191 -38.75 -17.65 -2.60
C PRO A 191 -38.75 -16.38 -3.46
N VAL A 192 -37.59 -15.73 -3.58
CA VAL A 192 -37.46 -14.49 -4.35
C VAL A 192 -37.47 -14.77 -5.84
N VAL A 193 -36.81 -15.84 -6.30
CA VAL A 193 -36.80 -16.24 -7.72
C VAL A 193 -38.21 -16.61 -8.19
N VAL A 194 -38.97 -17.37 -7.39
CA VAL A 194 -40.35 -17.74 -7.69
C VAL A 194 -41.24 -16.50 -7.76
N LEU A 195 -41.15 -15.61 -6.78
CA LEU A 195 -41.95 -14.38 -6.74
C LEU A 195 -41.67 -13.49 -7.95
N MET A 196 -40.39 -13.22 -8.23
CA MET A 196 -40.00 -12.38 -9.37
C MET A 196 -40.39 -13.01 -10.70
N SER A 197 -40.18 -14.32 -10.88
CA SER A 197 -40.53 -15.01 -12.12
C SER A 197 -42.04 -15.03 -12.37
N ALA A 198 -42.85 -15.20 -11.31
CA ALA A 198 -44.30 -15.16 -11.41
C ALA A 198 -44.79 -13.76 -11.80
N ILE A 199 -44.28 -12.71 -11.15
CA ILE A 199 -44.65 -11.32 -11.46
C ILE A 199 -44.24 -10.96 -12.89
N VAL A 200 -43.00 -11.25 -13.28
CA VAL A 200 -42.52 -10.97 -14.64
C VAL A 200 -43.30 -11.76 -15.68
N GLY A 201 -43.57 -13.04 -15.44
CA GLY A 201 -44.40 -13.86 -16.33
C GLY A 201 -45.81 -13.31 -16.51
N ALA A 202 -46.45 -12.84 -15.43
CA ALA A 202 -47.76 -12.20 -15.50
C ALA A 202 -47.74 -10.88 -16.28
N ILE A 203 -46.71 -10.05 -16.08
CA ILE A 203 -46.53 -8.80 -16.83
C ILE A 203 -46.36 -9.08 -18.32
N VAL A 204 -45.50 -10.04 -18.68
CA VAL A 204 -45.27 -10.42 -20.08
C VAL A 204 -46.53 -11.01 -20.71
N ALA A 205 -47.28 -11.84 -19.99
CA ALA A 205 -48.55 -12.36 -20.46
C ALA A 205 -49.57 -11.25 -20.75
N GLN A 206 -49.70 -10.27 -19.84
CA GLN A 206 -50.61 -9.15 -20.02
C GLN A 206 -50.22 -8.27 -21.21
N GLN A 207 -48.92 -7.95 -21.35
CA GLN A 207 -48.41 -7.16 -22.48
C GLN A 207 -48.54 -7.91 -23.80
N GLY A 208 -48.23 -9.22 -23.79
CA GLY A 208 -48.37 -10.09 -24.95
C GLY A 208 -49.82 -10.21 -25.42
N ALA A 209 -50.77 -10.35 -24.49
CA ALA A 209 -52.20 -10.36 -24.79
C ALA A 209 -52.66 -9.05 -25.41
N TYR A 210 -52.26 -7.92 -24.82
CA TYR A 210 -52.59 -6.61 -25.40
C TYR A 210 -52.05 -6.48 -26.84
N GLN A 211 -50.81 -6.91 -27.07
CA GLN A 211 -50.18 -6.82 -28.38
C GLN A 211 -50.80 -7.76 -29.43
N LEU A 212 -51.12 -9.01 -29.07
CA LEU A 212 -51.71 -10.00 -29.98
C LEU A 212 -53.19 -9.72 -30.28
N SER A 213 -53.90 -9.03 -29.36
CA SER A 213 -55.30 -8.66 -29.57
C SER A 213 -55.49 -7.74 -30.78
N TYR A 214 -54.52 -6.87 -31.07
CA TYR A 214 -54.53 -6.04 -32.28
C TYR A 214 -54.48 -6.84 -33.58
N PHE A 215 -53.95 -8.07 -33.53
CA PHE A 215 -53.83 -8.97 -34.67
C PHE A 215 -54.89 -10.09 -34.65
N GLY A 216 -55.81 -10.08 -33.68
CA GLY A 216 -56.82 -11.13 -33.51
C GLY A 216 -56.23 -12.49 -33.09
N ALA A 217 -55.06 -12.49 -32.45
CA ALA A 217 -54.23 -13.68 -32.21
C ALA A 217 -54.14 -14.09 -30.73
N ASP A 218 -55.12 -13.72 -29.90
CA ASP A 218 -55.09 -13.86 -28.43
C ASP A 218 -54.78 -15.28 -27.91
N ILE A 219 -55.15 -16.31 -28.67
CA ILE A 219 -54.90 -17.72 -28.32
C ILE A 219 -53.41 -18.07 -28.27
N PHE A 220 -52.55 -17.33 -28.99
CA PHE A 220 -51.11 -17.60 -29.07
C PHE A 220 -50.29 -16.96 -27.93
N VAL A 221 -50.94 -16.23 -27.03
CA VAL A 221 -50.28 -15.58 -25.88
C VAL A 221 -49.60 -16.61 -24.99
N VAL A 222 -50.23 -17.77 -24.78
CA VAL A 222 -49.67 -18.84 -23.94
C VAL A 222 -48.41 -19.42 -24.55
N ASP A 223 -48.39 -19.65 -25.87
CA ASP A 223 -47.22 -20.15 -26.59
C ASP A 223 -46.08 -19.12 -26.60
N LEU A 224 -46.40 -17.85 -26.80
CA LEU A 224 -45.45 -16.74 -26.73
C LEU A 224 -44.76 -16.70 -25.36
N VAL A 225 -45.56 -16.65 -24.28
CA VAL A 225 -45.04 -16.59 -22.91
C VAL A 225 -44.25 -17.86 -22.58
N GLY A 226 -44.75 -19.03 -22.96
CA GLY A 226 -44.08 -20.30 -22.73
C GLY A 226 -42.70 -20.35 -23.38
N VAL A 227 -42.58 -19.99 -24.65
CA VAL A 227 -41.29 -19.96 -25.37
C VAL A 227 -40.36 -18.90 -24.78
N LEU A 228 -40.85 -17.69 -24.51
CA LEU A 228 -40.04 -16.60 -23.96
C LEU A 228 -39.44 -16.94 -22.59
N ILE A 229 -40.26 -17.49 -21.69
CA ILE A 229 -39.80 -17.87 -20.35
C ILE A 229 -38.81 -19.02 -20.43
N LEU A 230 -39.10 -20.07 -21.20
CA LEU A 230 -38.24 -21.25 -21.26
C LEU A 230 -36.90 -20.99 -21.97
N ARG A 231 -36.88 -20.12 -22.98
CA ARG A 231 -35.69 -19.89 -23.82
C ARG A 231 -34.77 -18.80 -23.27
N GLU A 232 -35.33 -17.72 -22.73
CA GLU A 232 -34.56 -16.50 -22.46
C GLU A 232 -34.77 -16.01 -21.04
N LEU A 233 -36.00 -15.64 -20.69
CA LEU A 233 -36.28 -14.89 -19.47
C LEU A 233 -36.11 -15.72 -18.21
N GLY A 234 -36.51 -17.00 -18.22
CA GLY A 234 -36.40 -17.87 -17.05
C GLY A 234 -34.95 -18.09 -16.62
N VAL A 235 -34.07 -18.37 -17.58
CA VAL A 235 -32.63 -18.57 -17.33
C VAL A 235 -31.96 -17.24 -16.94
N LEU A 236 -32.25 -16.15 -17.65
CA LEU A 236 -31.67 -14.84 -17.39
C LEU A 236 -32.03 -14.32 -15.99
N MET A 237 -33.32 -14.37 -15.63
CA MET A 237 -33.80 -13.91 -14.32
C MET A 237 -33.19 -14.75 -13.20
N THR A 238 -33.17 -16.07 -13.35
CA THR A 238 -32.57 -16.96 -12.35
C THR A 238 -31.08 -16.67 -12.17
N ALA A 239 -30.33 -16.47 -13.26
CA ALA A 239 -28.90 -16.17 -13.21
C ALA A 239 -28.59 -14.83 -12.50
N ILE A 240 -29.30 -13.75 -12.86
CA ILE A 240 -29.10 -12.43 -12.26
C ILE A 240 -29.48 -12.45 -10.78
N MET A 241 -30.61 -13.09 -10.44
CA MET A 241 -31.09 -13.16 -9.05
C MET A 241 -30.15 -13.97 -8.15
N ILE A 242 -29.68 -15.14 -8.63
CA ILE A 242 -28.71 -15.96 -7.88
C ILE A 242 -27.39 -15.20 -7.72
N ALA A 243 -26.90 -14.52 -8.77
CA ALA A 243 -25.68 -13.72 -8.70
C ALA A 243 -25.81 -12.57 -7.69
N GLY A 244 -26.92 -11.83 -7.68
CA GLY A 244 -27.13 -10.73 -6.74
C GLY A 244 -27.25 -11.20 -5.28
N ARG A 245 -28.05 -12.24 -5.04
CA ARG A 245 -28.28 -12.76 -3.69
C ARG A 245 -27.06 -13.47 -3.12
N SER A 246 -26.39 -14.30 -3.92
CA SER A 246 -25.22 -15.08 -3.48
C SER A 246 -23.95 -14.23 -3.47
N GLY A 247 -23.76 -13.35 -4.47
CA GLY A 247 -22.59 -12.49 -4.58
C GLY A 247 -22.50 -11.41 -3.49
N SER A 248 -23.62 -11.03 -2.88
CA SER A 248 -23.62 -10.12 -1.71
C SER A 248 -23.42 -10.85 -0.37
N ALA A 249 -23.52 -12.18 -0.35
CA ALA A 249 -23.47 -13.00 0.87
C ALA A 249 -22.13 -13.73 1.07
N ILE A 250 -21.23 -13.63 0.08
CA ILE A 250 -19.86 -14.18 0.07
C ILE A 250 -18.89 -13.02 0.17
#